data_AF-A0A952HC84-F1
#
_entry.id   AF-A0A952HC84-F1
#
_cell.length_a   1.000
_cell.length_b   1.000
_cell.length_c   1.000
_cell.angle_alpha   90.00
_cell.angle_beta   90.00
_cell.angle_gamma   90.00
#
_symmetry.space_group_name_H-M   'P 1'
#
loop_
_entity.id
_entity.type
_entity.pdbx_description
1 polymer ?
#
loop_
_entity_poly.entity_id
_entity_poly.type
_entity_poly.pdbx_seq_one_letter_code
_entity_poly.pdbx_strand_id
1 'polypeptide(L)'
;WGKFEMGWVFHPAVHGRGYATEAAQRVLELCFDTLGAHRVFAQLDARNDASARLCERLGMRQEALLRETEIFEGEWSDTAVYAILEQEFRAGE
;
A
#
# COMPACT_ATOMS: atom_id res chain seq x y z
N TRP A 1 -8.30 -8.59 -15.42
CA TRP A 1 -7.24 -9.44 -14.88
C TRP A 1 -6.00 -8.55 -14.69
N GLY A 2 -5.28 -8.64 -13.56
CA GLY A 2 -4.12 -7.75 -13.28
C GLY A 2 -4.36 -6.62 -12.26
N LYS A 3 -5.41 -6.70 -11.43
CA LYS A 3 -5.56 -5.85 -10.23
C LYS A 3 -5.08 -6.67 -9.02
N PHE A 4 -4.04 -6.20 -8.33
CA PHE A 4 -3.51 -6.89 -7.14
C PHE A 4 -3.62 -6.02 -5.90
N GLU A 5 -3.90 -6.67 -4.78
CA GLU A 5 -3.83 -6.06 -3.46
C GLU A 5 -2.47 -6.36 -2.83
N MET A 6 -1.86 -5.36 -2.21
CA MET A 6 -0.63 -5.51 -1.44
C MET A 6 -0.87 -5.01 -0.01
N GLY A 7 -0.31 -5.74 0.95
CA GLY A 7 -0.30 -5.37 2.36
C GLY A 7 1.03 -5.72 3.00
N TRP A 8 1.30 -5.15 4.17
CA TRP A 8 2.54 -5.34 4.91
C TRP A 8 2.30 -5.37 6.41
N VAL A 9 3.10 -6.18 7.10
CA VAL A 9 3.18 -6.21 8.56
C VAL A 9 4.63 -6.41 8.95
N PHE A 10 5.12 -5.59 9.87
CA PHE A 10 6.48 -5.65 10.37
C PHE A 10 6.48 -5.72 11.88
N HIS A 11 7.38 -6.53 12.44
CA HIS A 11 7.58 -6.59 13.88
C HIS A 11 8.01 -5.21 14.42
N PRO A 12 7.44 -4.71 15.53
CA PRO A 12 7.76 -3.37 16.05
C PRO A 12 9.25 -3.11 16.28
N ALA A 13 10.00 -4.14 16.69
CA ALA A 13 11.45 -4.05 16.92
C ALA A 13 12.29 -3.66 15.69
N VAL A 14 11.74 -3.76 14.47
CA VAL A 14 12.43 -3.42 13.23
C VAL A 14 11.89 -2.15 12.55
N HIS A 15 10.96 -1.44 13.19
CA HIS A 15 10.42 -0.18 12.68
C HIS A 15 11.49 0.92 12.63
N GLY A 16 11.28 1.92 11.78
CA GLY A 16 12.19 3.07 11.63
C GLY A 16 13.51 2.79 10.89
N ARG A 17 13.72 1.56 10.39
CA ARG A 17 14.95 1.13 9.72
C ARG A 17 14.87 1.06 8.19
N GLY A 18 13.73 1.45 7.61
CA GLY A 18 13.54 1.46 6.15
C GLY A 18 13.07 0.13 5.53
N TYR A 19 13.08 -0.99 6.28
CA TYR A 19 12.71 -2.31 5.73
C TYR A 19 11.33 -2.38 5.09
N ALA A 20 10.35 -1.65 5.64
CA ALA A 20 9.01 -1.63 5.06
C ALA A 20 8.99 -1.01 3.66
N THR A 21 9.77 0.06 3.46
CA THR A 21 9.92 0.69 2.14
C THR A 21 10.66 -0.22 1.18
N GLU A 22 11.80 -0.77 1.59
CA GLU A 22 12.61 -1.67 0.77
C GLU A 22 11.81 -2.89 0.31
N ALA A 23 11.14 -3.57 1.24
CA ALA A 23 10.36 -4.77 0.91
C ALA A 23 9.14 -4.44 0.05
N ALA A 24 8.37 -3.40 0.39
CA ALA A 24 7.17 -3.04 -0.37
C ALA A 24 7.51 -2.56 -1.79
N GLN A 25 8.62 -1.85 -1.97
CA GLN A 25 9.11 -1.46 -3.29
C GLN A 25 9.46 -2.69 -4.13
N ARG A 26 10.17 -3.67 -3.55
CA ARG A 26 10.53 -4.89 -4.27
C ARG A 26 9.31 -5.75 -4.64
N VAL A 27 8.29 -5.79 -3.78
CA VAL A 27 7.02 -6.47 -4.10
C VAL A 27 6.26 -5.73 -5.20
N LEU A 28 6.26 -4.39 -5.18
CA LEU A 28 5.62 -3.58 -6.21
C LEU A 28 6.28 -3.80 -7.59
N GLU A 29 7.62 -3.83 -7.64
CA GLU A 29 8.39 -4.21 -8.84
C GLU A 29 8.01 -5.61 -9.31
N LEU A 30 7.94 -6.61 -8.41
CA LEU A 30 7.50 -7.97 -8.77
C LEU A 30 6.10 -7.97 -9.40
N CYS A 31 5.16 -7.20 -8.84
CA CYS A 31 3.80 -7.09 -9.37
C CYS A 31 3.78 -6.57 -10.81
N PHE A 32 4.52 -5.50 -11.11
CA PHE A 32 4.54 -4.89 -12.43
C PHE A 32 5.44 -5.63 -13.43
N ASP A 33 6.67 -5.98 -13.04
CA ASP A 33 7.68 -6.54 -13.93
C ASP A 33 7.44 -8.00 -14.28
N THR A 34 6.91 -8.77 -13.34
CA THR A 34 6.86 -10.25 -13.45
C THR A 34 5.45 -10.78 -13.51
N LEU A 35 4.55 -10.24 -12.69
CA LEU A 35 3.19 -10.76 -12.56
C LEU A 35 2.18 -10.08 -13.51
N GLY A 36 2.61 -9.05 -14.26
CA GLY A 36 1.78 -8.36 -15.24
C GLY A 36 0.61 -7.60 -14.62
N ALA A 37 0.82 -6.97 -13.46
CA ALA A 37 -0.18 -6.12 -12.85
C ALA A 37 -0.44 -4.88 -13.73
N HIS A 38 -1.70 -4.58 -14.00
CA HIS A 38 -2.10 -3.28 -14.52
C HIS A 38 -2.17 -2.24 -13.39
N ARG A 39 -2.50 -2.71 -12.18
CA ARG A 39 -2.77 -1.87 -11.01
C ARG A 39 -2.48 -2.62 -9.72
N VAL A 40 -1.86 -1.92 -8.77
CA VAL A 40 -1.69 -2.38 -7.39
C VAL A 40 -2.41 -1.41 -6.45
N PHE A 41 -3.10 -1.93 -5.45
CA PHE A 41 -3.75 -1.13 -4.41
C PHE A 41 -3.43 -1.68 -3.01
N ALA A 42 -3.55 -0.83 -2.01
CA ALA A 42 -3.40 -1.15 -0.60
C ALA A 42 -4.57 -0.56 0.19
N GLN A 43 -5.05 -1.33 1.16
CA GLN A 43 -6.08 -0.92 2.11
C GLN A 43 -5.46 -0.82 3.49
N LEU A 44 -5.76 0.25 4.22
CA LEU A 44 -5.22 0.49 5.55
C LEU A 44 -6.24 1.21 6.43
N ASP A 45 -6.16 0.98 7.75
CA ASP A 45 -6.87 1.81 8.73
C ASP A 45 -6.52 3.28 8.45
N ALA A 46 -7.51 4.14 8.22
CA ALA A 46 -7.31 5.55 7.92
C ALA A 46 -6.54 6.30 9.03
N ARG A 47 -6.47 5.75 10.24
CA ARG A 47 -5.69 6.26 11.38
C ARG A 47 -4.20 5.88 11.32
N ASN A 48 -3.79 5.01 10.40
CA ASN A 48 -2.43 4.49 10.29
C ASN A 48 -1.56 5.38 9.38
N ASP A 49 -1.09 6.51 9.94
CA ASP A 49 -0.20 7.46 9.26
C ASP A 49 1.08 6.83 8.71
N ALA A 50 1.63 5.82 9.39
CA ALA A 50 2.87 5.16 8.97
C ALA A 50 2.66 4.39 7.65
N SER A 51 1.54 3.68 7.51
CA SER A 51 1.17 2.99 6.28
C SER A 51 0.80 3.97 5.17
N ALA A 52 0.07 5.05 5.48
CA ALA A 52 -0.26 6.10 4.50
C ALA A 52 1.02 6.72 3.90
N ARG A 53 2.00 7.09 4.74
CA ARG A 53 3.31 7.62 4.29
C ARG A 53 4.13 6.58 3.52
N LEU A 54 3.93 5.28 3.76
CA LEU A 54 4.57 4.25 2.96
C LEU A 54 3.93 4.19 1.56
N CYS A 55 2.60 4.20 1.46
CA CYS A 55 1.89 4.29 0.18
C CYS A 55 2.38 5.48 -0.65
N GLU A 56 2.44 6.67 -0.05
CA GLU A 56 2.92 7.90 -0.71
C GLU A 56 4.36 7.76 -1.21
N ARG A 57 5.26 7.18 -0.41
CA ARG A 57 6.66 6.93 -0.82
C ARG A 57 6.79 5.92 -1.96
N LEU A 58 5.84 5.00 -2.09
CA LEU A 58 5.77 4.05 -3.20
C LEU A 58 5.13 4.66 -4.46
N GLY A 59 4.82 5.97 -4.47
CA GLY A 59 4.18 6.66 -5.58
C GLY A 59 2.67 6.39 -5.69
N MET A 60 2.06 5.75 -4.69
CA MET A 60 0.62 5.54 -4.67
C MET A 60 -0.12 6.82 -4.30
N ARG A 61 -1.33 7.01 -4.84
CA ARG A 61 -2.26 8.06 -4.43
C ARG A 61 -3.41 7.49 -3.62
N GLN A 62 -3.97 8.29 -2.71
CA GLN A 62 -5.24 7.96 -2.09
C GLN A 62 -6.36 8.13 -3.11
N GLU A 63 -7.18 7.10 -3.29
CA GLU A 63 -8.33 7.14 -4.20
C GLU A 63 -9.68 7.05 -3.50
N ALA A 64 -9.72 6.51 -2.27
CA ALA A 64 -10.95 6.43 -1.50
C ALA A 64 -10.69 6.53 0.01
N LEU A 65 -11.73 6.94 0.72
CA LEU A 65 -11.90 6.80 2.15
C LEU A 65 -13.28 6.18 2.39
N LEU A 66 -13.29 4.91 2.77
CA LEU A 66 -14.51 4.15 2.99
C LEU A 66 -14.88 4.23 4.47
N ARG A 67 -16.16 4.52 4.77
CA ARG A 67 -16.63 4.77 6.14
C ARG A 67 -16.94 3.47 6.86
N GLU A 68 -16.34 3.28 8.03
CA GLU A 68 -16.64 2.16 8.95
C GLU A 68 -16.72 0.78 8.26
N THR A 69 -15.76 0.49 7.36
CA THR A 69 -15.79 -0.74 6.56
C THR A 69 -15.09 -1.92 7.21
N GLU A 70 -14.17 -1.68 8.14
CA GLU A 70 -13.39 -2.74 8.79
C GLU A 70 -13.22 -2.52 10.29
N ILE A 71 -12.94 -3.61 11.02
CA ILE A 71 -12.66 -3.58 12.45
C ILE A 71 -11.15 -3.63 12.65
N PHE A 72 -10.59 -2.55 13.18
CA PHE A 72 -9.20 -2.46 13.60
C PHE A 72 -9.12 -2.28 15.11
N GLU A 73 -8.34 -3.12 15.78
CA GLU A 73 -8.17 -3.11 17.24
C GLU A 73 -9.47 -3.17 18.04
N GLY A 74 -10.50 -3.83 17.48
CA GLY A 74 -11.81 -4.01 18.14
C GLY A 74 -12.82 -2.89 17.90
N GLU A 75 -12.46 -1.87 17.12
CA GLU A 75 -13.35 -0.75 16.76
C GLU A 75 -13.58 -0.70 15.25
N TRP A 76 -14.78 -0.30 14.84
CA TRP A 76 -15.04 0.07 13.44
C TRP A 76 -14.18 1.27 13.07
N SER A 77 -13.45 1.17 11.97
CA SER A 77 -12.66 2.26 11.42
C SER A 77 -12.94 2.47 9.94
N ASP A 78 -12.61 3.67 9.49
CA ASP A 78 -12.57 3.99 8.07
C ASP A 78 -11.38 3.29 7.40
N THR A 79 -11.59 2.81 6.18
CA THR A 79 -10.52 2.22 5.36
C THR A 79 -10.07 3.22 4.31
N ALA A 80 -8.81 3.63 4.35
CA ALA A 80 -8.20 4.39 3.28
C ALA A 80 -7.69 3.43 2.19
N VAL A 81 -7.97 3.75 0.93
CA VAL A 81 -7.52 2.97 -0.23
C VAL A 81 -6.53 3.79 -1.03
N TYR A 82 -5.32 3.25 -1.17
CA TYR A 82 -4.25 3.81 -1.99
C TYR A 82 -4.00 2.92 -3.21
N ALA A 83 -3.60 3.51 -4.33
CA ALA A 83 -3.27 2.75 -5.52
C ALA A 83 -2.28 3.45 -6.44
N ILE A 84 -1.68 2.64 -7.31
CA ILE A 84 -0.81 3.07 -8.41
C ILE A 84 -1.08 2.21 -9.64
N LEU A 85 -1.05 2.83 -10.81
CA LEU A 85 -1.13 2.18 -12.12
C LEU A 85 0.27 1.86 -12.64
N GLU A 86 0.38 0.84 -13.49
CA GLU A 86 1.66 0.48 -14.12
C GLU A 86 2.33 1.69 -14.80
N GLN A 87 1.59 2.48 -15.59
CA GLN A 87 2.13 3.65 -16.27
C GLN A 87 2.69 4.72 -15.31
N GLU A 88 2.12 4.85 -14.11
CA GLU A 88 2.55 5.82 -13.10
C GLU A 88 3.82 5.32 -12.41
N PHE A 89 3.89 4.01 -12.15
CA PHE A 89 5.08 3.35 -11.66
C PHE A 89 6.25 3.54 -12.63
N ARG A 90 6.06 3.25 -13.93
CA ARG A 90 7.08 3.42 -14.97
C ARG A 90 7.52 4.86 -15.21
N ALA A 91 6.66 5.83 -14.95
CA ALA A 91 6.98 7.25 -15.13
C ALA A 91 7.80 7.83 -13.96
N GLY A 92 7.83 7.14 -12.82
CA GLY A 92 8.58 7.53 -11.63
C GLY A 92 9.94 6.83 -11.47
N GLU A 93 10.23 5.83 -12.31
CA GLU A 93 11.58 5.24 -12.47
C GLU A 93 12.54 6.22 -13.16
#